data_AF-A0A5C3Q2H9-F1
#
_entry.id   AF-A0A5C3Q2H9-F1
#
_cell.length_a   1.000
_cell.length_b   1.000
_cell.length_c   1.000
_cell.angle_alpha   90.00
_cell.angle_beta   90.00
_cell.angle_gamma   90.00
#
_symmetry.space_group_name_H-M   'P 1'
#
loop_
_entity.id
_entity.type
_entity.pdbx_description
1 polymer ?
#
loop_
_entity_poly.entity_id
_entity_poly.type
_entity_poly.pdbx_seq_one_letter_code
_entity_poly.pdbx_strand_id
1 'polypeptide(L)'
;MSTFWGTAELTQVIKLCLDASSLPSGKVQATATLVKSLTKQPAAKVLLPTLAEIWPSVEDAARAGKTEKVISYFDFLKRALRNAERDVVSDQLKFIFKLFLRAFEVVVPGSESQTKAISAFVELVVKLNDTTFKPMFRRLFDWAFADSSDKSVQKKISFCDVYIALLDYFKALVAPYMAFIFQASLQLLKGFQDLTVDSPDLWTRMLTLTLKSMTYDDGVFWHEDKARQFSGPLIQQIPVCVRLFPTSADARLLLEQCLVALAENTSDDIVLKTINLNVLLHTRSEETKVKLLALSCSEALWAAHAGKLLGFAPETATFIFECAEDDNDDVLQASVKLKEAVESVAGAISGL
;
A
#
# COMPACT_ATOMS: atom_id res chain seq x y z
N MET A 1 20.17 -38.16 -16.44
CA MET A 1 18.94 -38.97 -16.26
C MET A 1 17.76 -38.03 -16.39
N SER A 2 17.07 -38.07 -17.53
CA SER A 2 15.93 -37.20 -17.85
C SER A 2 14.67 -37.69 -17.13
N THR A 3 14.30 -37.04 -16.04
CA THR A 3 12.97 -37.22 -15.44
C THR A 3 11.96 -36.48 -16.31
N PHE A 4 11.51 -37.15 -17.39
CA PHE A 4 10.52 -36.62 -18.31
C PHE A 4 9.13 -36.76 -17.68
N TRP A 5 8.82 -35.87 -16.74
CA TRP A 5 7.45 -35.70 -16.27
C TRP A 5 6.67 -35.02 -17.40
N GLY A 6 5.68 -35.70 -17.97
CA GLY A 6 4.76 -35.10 -18.92
C GLY A 6 3.75 -34.18 -18.23
N THR A 7 3.09 -33.34 -19.03
CA THR A 7 2.07 -32.39 -18.53
C THR A 7 0.93 -33.12 -17.81
N ALA A 8 0.54 -34.31 -18.26
CA ALA A 8 -0.54 -35.10 -17.67
C ALA A 8 -0.17 -35.61 -16.27
N GLU A 9 1.02 -36.17 -16.10
CA GLU A 9 1.51 -36.67 -14.81
C GLU A 9 1.70 -35.52 -13.83
N LEU A 10 2.31 -34.41 -14.27
CA LEU A 10 2.46 -33.21 -13.42
C LEU A 10 1.10 -32.67 -12.98
N THR A 11 0.12 -32.63 -13.89
CA THR A 11 -1.22 -32.17 -13.57
C THR A 11 -1.85 -33.01 -12.46
N GLN A 12 -1.77 -34.33 -12.56
CA GLN A 12 -2.34 -35.23 -11.55
C GLN A 12 -1.64 -35.05 -10.20
N VAL A 13 -0.31 -35.01 -10.18
CA VAL A 13 0.44 -34.89 -8.93
C VAL A 13 0.21 -33.52 -8.27
N ILE A 14 0.18 -32.43 -9.05
CA ILE A 14 -0.10 -31.10 -8.51
C ILE A 14 -1.53 -31.06 -7.95
N LYS A 15 -2.54 -31.55 -8.69
CA LYS A 15 -3.92 -31.62 -8.18
C LYS A 15 -4.00 -32.41 -6.88
N LEU A 16 -3.33 -33.56 -6.79
CA LEU A 16 -3.29 -34.36 -5.57
C LEU A 16 -2.63 -33.62 -4.40
N CYS A 17 -1.55 -32.86 -4.64
CA CYS A 17 -0.93 -32.02 -3.62
C CYS A 17 -1.87 -30.90 -3.15
N LEU A 18 -2.57 -30.26 -4.09
CA LEU A 18 -3.53 -29.18 -3.81
C LEU A 18 -4.79 -29.66 -3.10
N ASP A 19 -5.22 -30.89 -3.34
CA ASP A 19 -6.37 -31.47 -2.64
C ASP A 19 -5.94 -31.99 -1.27
N ALA A 20 -4.71 -32.50 -1.14
CA ALA A 20 -4.17 -32.97 0.14
C ALA A 20 -3.87 -31.86 1.16
N SER A 21 -3.70 -30.61 0.72
CA SER A 21 -3.57 -29.49 1.65
C SER A 21 -4.86 -29.14 2.41
N SER A 22 -5.99 -29.72 1.99
CA SER A 22 -7.26 -29.65 2.74
C SER A 22 -7.40 -30.74 3.82
N LEU A 23 -6.40 -31.62 4.01
CA LEU A 23 -6.41 -32.75 4.94
C LEU A 23 -5.52 -32.52 6.18
N PRO A 24 -5.73 -33.26 7.30
CA PRO A 24 -5.01 -33.05 8.57
C PRO A 24 -3.48 -33.22 8.51
N SER A 25 -2.80 -32.55 9.45
CA SER A 25 -1.36 -32.21 9.57
C SER A 25 -0.31 -33.26 9.15
N GLY A 26 -0.57 -34.57 9.33
CA GLY A 26 0.40 -35.63 8.99
C GLY A 26 0.71 -35.75 7.49
N LYS A 27 -0.21 -35.36 6.60
CA LYS A 27 -0.01 -35.40 5.13
C LYS A 27 0.64 -34.11 4.58
N VAL A 28 0.72 -33.05 5.38
CA VAL A 28 1.23 -31.73 4.98
C VAL A 28 2.76 -31.73 4.80
N GLN A 29 3.49 -32.53 5.58
CA GLN A 29 4.96 -32.55 5.51
C GLN A 29 5.50 -33.40 4.33
N ALA A 30 4.80 -34.50 4.01
CA ALA A 30 5.07 -35.30 2.81
C ALA A 30 4.78 -34.50 1.53
N THR A 31 3.64 -33.79 1.49
CA THR A 31 3.30 -32.90 0.37
C THR A 31 4.27 -31.72 0.25
N ALA A 32 4.70 -31.10 1.34
CA ALA A 32 5.70 -30.02 1.29
C ALA A 32 7.05 -30.45 0.70
N THR A 33 7.50 -31.68 1.01
CA THR A 33 8.73 -32.26 0.45
C THR A 33 8.55 -32.58 -1.03
N LEU A 34 7.40 -33.12 -1.41
CA LEU A 34 7.05 -33.44 -2.79
C LEU A 34 6.94 -32.17 -3.66
N VAL A 35 6.30 -31.12 -3.14
CA VAL A 35 6.26 -29.78 -3.77
C VAL A 35 7.67 -29.19 -3.95
N LYS A 36 8.56 -29.37 -2.97
CA LYS A 36 9.97 -28.91 -3.09
C LYS A 36 10.73 -29.66 -4.17
N SER A 37 10.51 -30.97 -4.30
CA SER A 37 11.13 -31.77 -5.37
C SER A 37 10.55 -31.42 -6.75
N LEU A 38 9.22 -31.29 -6.85
CA LEU A 38 8.51 -30.92 -8.08
C LEU A 38 8.75 -29.50 -8.56
N THR A 39 9.25 -28.60 -7.72
CA THR A 39 9.61 -27.25 -8.16
C THR A 39 11.08 -27.14 -8.55
N LYS A 40 11.90 -28.16 -8.24
CA LYS A 40 13.33 -28.20 -8.54
C LYS A 40 13.70 -29.15 -9.69
N GLN A 41 12.89 -30.19 -9.94
CA GLN A 41 13.25 -31.29 -10.85
C GLN A 41 12.55 -31.34 -12.21
N PRO A 42 11.35 -30.78 -12.45
CA PRO A 42 10.82 -30.62 -13.79
C PRO A 42 11.33 -29.34 -14.44
N ALA A 43 11.47 -29.35 -15.76
CA ALA A 43 11.78 -28.14 -16.52
C ALA A 43 10.69 -27.09 -16.28
N ALA A 44 11.06 -25.89 -15.84
CA ALA A 44 10.13 -24.78 -15.62
C ALA A 44 9.24 -24.50 -16.85
N LYS A 45 9.76 -24.81 -18.04
CA LYS A 45 9.06 -24.72 -19.33
C LYS A 45 7.83 -25.62 -19.43
N VAL A 46 7.78 -26.73 -18.70
CA VAL A 46 6.59 -27.60 -18.60
C VAL A 46 5.76 -27.23 -17.37
N LEU A 47 6.43 -26.90 -16.26
CA LEU A 47 5.76 -26.65 -14.98
C LEU A 47 4.86 -25.40 -15.01
N LEU A 48 5.35 -24.26 -15.54
CA LEU A 48 4.59 -23.01 -15.56
C LEU A 48 3.32 -23.09 -16.42
N PRO A 49 3.35 -23.64 -17.66
CA PRO A 49 2.13 -23.91 -18.42
C PRO A 49 1.17 -24.85 -17.69
N THR A 50 1.68 -25.92 -17.08
CA THR A 50 0.85 -26.87 -16.32
C THR A 50 0.11 -26.17 -15.17
N LEU A 51 0.79 -25.29 -14.43
CA LEU A 51 0.16 -24.50 -13.37
C LEU A 51 -0.90 -23.54 -13.93
N ALA A 52 -0.68 -22.95 -15.10
CA ALA A 52 -1.68 -22.11 -15.76
C ALA A 52 -2.93 -22.90 -16.20
N GLU A 53 -2.76 -24.15 -16.64
CA GLU A 53 -3.88 -25.06 -16.98
C GLU A 53 -4.68 -25.50 -15.75
N ILE A 54 -4.04 -25.59 -14.58
CA ILE A 54 -4.70 -25.98 -13.31
C ILE A 54 -5.50 -24.81 -12.72
N TRP A 55 -5.09 -23.56 -13.00
CA TRP A 55 -5.67 -22.37 -12.39
C TRP A 55 -7.20 -22.28 -12.47
N PRO A 56 -7.89 -22.55 -13.61
CA PRO A 56 -9.35 -22.48 -13.66
C PRO A 56 -10.05 -23.32 -12.57
N SER A 57 -9.54 -24.52 -12.27
CA SER A 57 -10.10 -25.37 -11.20
C SER A 57 -9.84 -24.81 -9.80
N VAL A 58 -8.71 -24.12 -9.60
CA VAL A 58 -8.39 -23.45 -8.34
C VAL A 58 -9.24 -22.19 -8.18
N GLU A 59 -9.47 -21.45 -9.25
CA GLU A 59 -10.33 -20.27 -9.30
C GLU A 59 -11.79 -20.62 -8.96
N ASP A 60 -12.31 -21.73 -9.49
CA ASP A 60 -13.65 -22.22 -9.13
C ASP A 60 -13.71 -22.64 -7.66
N ALA A 61 -12.65 -23.25 -7.13
CA ALA A 61 -12.54 -23.58 -5.70
C ALA A 61 -12.49 -22.31 -4.83
N ALA A 62 -11.79 -21.26 -5.28
CA ALA A 62 -11.73 -19.96 -4.61
C ALA A 62 -13.12 -19.33 -4.52
N ARG A 63 -13.88 -19.33 -5.62
CA ARG A 63 -15.27 -18.84 -5.66
C ARG A 63 -16.21 -19.65 -4.77
N ALA A 64 -15.92 -20.93 -4.57
CA ALA A 64 -16.63 -21.80 -3.64
C ALA A 64 -16.15 -21.69 -2.18
N GLY A 65 -15.28 -20.74 -1.86
CA GLY A 65 -14.78 -20.48 -0.49
C GLY A 65 -13.67 -21.42 -0.01
N LYS A 66 -13.07 -22.24 -0.88
CA LYS A 66 -11.99 -23.19 -0.52
C LYS A 66 -10.62 -22.52 -0.61
N THR A 67 -10.29 -21.70 0.38
CA THR A 67 -9.08 -20.86 0.43
C THR A 67 -7.77 -21.65 0.51
N GLU A 68 -7.74 -22.81 1.19
CA GLU A 68 -6.54 -23.65 1.35
C GLU A 68 -5.91 -24.08 0.01
N LYS A 69 -6.76 -24.37 -0.98
CA LYS A 69 -6.32 -24.75 -2.32
C LYS A 69 -5.62 -23.59 -3.03
N VAL A 70 -6.11 -22.37 -2.82
CA VAL A 70 -5.53 -21.13 -3.39
C VAL A 70 -4.20 -20.81 -2.72
N ILE A 71 -4.13 -20.89 -1.39
CA ILE A 71 -2.91 -20.71 -0.59
C ILE A 71 -1.81 -21.66 -1.09
N SER A 72 -2.14 -22.95 -1.18
CA SER A 72 -1.21 -23.99 -1.62
C SER A 72 -0.77 -23.80 -3.07
N TYR A 73 -1.69 -23.39 -3.94
CA TYR A 73 -1.39 -23.08 -5.33
C TYR A 73 -0.36 -21.95 -5.47
N PHE A 74 -0.54 -20.85 -4.75
CA PHE A 74 0.39 -19.73 -4.83
C PHE A 74 1.74 -20.00 -4.15
N ASP A 75 1.77 -20.80 -3.09
CA ASP A 75 3.04 -21.29 -2.53
C ASP A 75 3.81 -22.15 -3.54
N PHE A 76 3.10 -22.99 -4.31
CA PHE A 76 3.69 -23.79 -5.37
C PHE A 76 4.18 -22.90 -6.53
N LEU A 77 3.32 -21.99 -7.02
CA LEU A 77 3.64 -21.10 -8.13
C LEU A 77 4.83 -20.20 -7.80
N LYS A 78 4.90 -19.65 -6.58
CA LYS A 78 6.05 -18.87 -6.12
C LYS A 78 7.34 -19.68 -6.22
N ARG A 79 7.36 -20.91 -5.74
CA ARG A 79 8.55 -21.78 -5.82
C ARG A 79 8.93 -22.12 -7.26
N ALA A 80 7.93 -22.37 -8.11
CA ALA A 80 8.15 -22.61 -9.54
C ALA A 80 8.77 -21.38 -10.22
N LEU A 81 8.23 -20.18 -9.99
CA LEU A 81 8.77 -18.92 -10.50
C LEU A 81 10.20 -18.67 -10.02
N ARG A 82 10.47 -18.88 -8.73
CA ARG A 82 11.80 -18.70 -8.14
C ARG A 82 12.87 -19.54 -8.83
N ASN A 83 12.55 -20.79 -9.16
CA ASN A 83 13.49 -21.71 -9.81
C ASN A 83 13.50 -21.59 -11.34
N ALA A 84 12.52 -20.92 -11.95
CA ALA A 84 12.45 -20.74 -13.40
C ALA A 84 13.52 -19.75 -13.90
N GLU A 85 14.07 -20.05 -15.08
CA GLU A 85 14.96 -19.16 -15.83
C GLU A 85 14.15 -17.98 -16.40
N ARG A 86 14.80 -16.81 -16.57
CA ARG A 86 14.12 -15.56 -16.94
C ARG A 86 13.48 -15.62 -18.33
N ASP A 87 14.13 -16.28 -19.29
CA ASP A 87 13.65 -16.53 -20.64
C ASP A 87 12.39 -17.40 -20.63
N VAL A 88 12.36 -18.48 -19.84
CA VAL A 88 11.18 -19.34 -19.67
C VAL A 88 10.00 -18.56 -19.07
N VAL A 89 10.26 -17.70 -18.09
CA VAL A 89 9.21 -16.83 -17.52
C VAL A 89 8.72 -15.83 -18.57
N SER A 90 9.62 -15.25 -19.38
CA SER A 90 9.29 -14.33 -20.46
C SER A 90 8.35 -14.96 -21.49
N ASP A 91 8.66 -16.19 -21.92
CA ASP A 91 7.86 -16.96 -22.89
C ASP A 91 6.41 -17.20 -22.40
N GLN A 92 6.21 -17.36 -21.08
CA GLN A 92 4.91 -17.65 -20.47
C GLN A 92 4.23 -16.42 -19.84
N LEU A 93 4.88 -15.26 -19.91
CA LEU A 93 4.53 -14.09 -19.12
C LEU A 93 3.08 -13.63 -19.31
N LYS A 94 2.60 -13.64 -20.55
CA LYS A 94 1.23 -13.23 -20.89
C LYS A 94 0.18 -14.09 -20.16
N PHE A 95 0.41 -15.40 -20.06
CA PHE A 95 -0.49 -16.33 -19.41
C PHE A 95 -0.42 -16.20 -17.89
N ILE A 96 0.79 -16.14 -17.34
CA ILE A 96 1.01 -15.99 -15.89
C ILE A 96 0.44 -14.65 -15.40
N PHE A 97 0.62 -13.57 -16.14
CA PHE A 97 0.07 -12.27 -15.76
C PHE A 97 -1.45 -12.25 -15.79
N LYS A 98 -2.07 -12.83 -16.83
CA LYS A 98 -3.53 -12.98 -16.91
C LYS A 98 -4.07 -13.78 -15.74
N LEU A 99 -3.34 -14.81 -15.31
CA LEU A 99 -3.67 -15.58 -14.11
C LEU A 99 -3.67 -14.70 -12.87
N PHE A 100 -2.62 -13.90 -12.63
CA PHE A 100 -2.57 -13.02 -11.46
C PHE A 100 -3.71 -12.00 -11.44
N LEU A 101 -4.07 -11.39 -12.58
CA LEU A 101 -5.23 -10.49 -12.64
C LEU A 101 -6.52 -11.20 -12.23
N ARG A 102 -6.77 -12.42 -12.72
CA ARG A 102 -7.94 -13.22 -12.32
C ARG A 102 -7.88 -13.65 -10.86
N ALA A 103 -6.69 -13.93 -10.35
CA ALA A 103 -6.49 -14.27 -8.95
C ALA A 103 -6.87 -13.13 -8.02
N PHE A 104 -6.42 -11.91 -8.32
CA PHE A 104 -6.74 -10.71 -7.54
C PHE A 104 -8.24 -10.33 -7.60
N GLU A 105 -9.02 -10.90 -8.51
CA GLU A 105 -10.48 -10.77 -8.54
C GLU A 105 -11.22 -11.74 -7.62
N VAL A 106 -10.62 -12.89 -7.28
CA VAL A 106 -11.28 -13.95 -6.49
C VAL A 106 -10.73 -14.09 -5.08
N VAL A 107 -9.51 -13.64 -4.82
CA VAL A 107 -8.96 -13.60 -3.45
C VAL A 107 -9.56 -12.44 -2.68
N VAL A 108 -9.90 -12.69 -1.41
CA VAL A 108 -10.44 -11.65 -0.52
C VAL A 108 -9.28 -10.77 -0.02
N PRO A 109 -9.37 -9.43 -0.10
CA PRO A 109 -8.34 -8.56 0.44
C PRO A 109 -8.11 -8.74 1.94
N GLY A 110 -6.86 -8.70 2.38
CA GLY A 110 -6.42 -8.99 3.75
C GLY A 110 -6.36 -10.48 4.11
N SER A 111 -6.81 -11.40 3.24
CA SER A 111 -6.75 -12.84 3.52
C SER A 111 -5.35 -13.43 3.31
N GLU A 112 -5.09 -14.57 3.95
CA GLU A 112 -3.84 -15.33 3.70
C GLU A 112 -3.71 -15.72 2.22
N SER A 113 -4.81 -16.05 1.55
CA SER A 113 -4.81 -16.39 0.12
C SER A 113 -4.31 -15.24 -0.76
N GLN A 114 -4.71 -14.00 -0.46
CA GLN A 114 -4.20 -12.81 -1.14
C GLN A 114 -2.72 -12.61 -0.81
N THR A 115 -2.33 -12.79 0.46
CA THR A 115 -0.93 -12.66 0.90
C THR A 115 -0.02 -13.59 0.11
N LYS A 116 -0.41 -14.86 -0.08
CA LYS A 116 0.34 -15.83 -0.91
C LYS A 116 0.36 -15.44 -2.38
N ALA A 117 -0.78 -14.98 -2.93
CA ALA A 117 -0.86 -14.51 -4.31
C ALA A 117 0.07 -13.32 -4.57
N ILE A 118 0.06 -12.31 -3.70
CA ILE A 118 0.96 -11.15 -3.77
C ILE A 118 2.41 -11.60 -3.66
N SER A 119 2.72 -12.51 -2.74
CA SER A 119 4.09 -13.03 -2.57
C SER A 119 4.61 -13.75 -3.81
N ALA A 120 3.76 -14.50 -4.51
CA ALA A 120 4.09 -15.12 -5.79
C ALA A 120 4.21 -14.07 -6.93
N PHE A 121 3.40 -13.02 -6.90
CA PHE A 121 3.48 -11.93 -7.87
C PHE A 121 4.78 -11.13 -7.73
N VAL A 122 5.22 -10.83 -6.49
CA VAL A 122 6.53 -10.21 -6.25
C VAL A 122 7.65 -11.09 -6.84
N GLU A 123 7.59 -12.41 -6.64
CA GLU A 123 8.57 -13.34 -7.23
C GLU A 123 8.54 -13.34 -8.76
N LEU A 124 7.37 -13.17 -9.39
CA LEU A 124 7.29 -12.95 -10.84
C LEU A 124 8.04 -11.67 -11.23
N VAL A 125 7.80 -10.56 -10.53
CA VAL A 125 8.41 -9.26 -10.84
C VAL A 125 9.94 -9.31 -10.69
N VAL A 126 10.48 -10.09 -9.74
CA VAL A 126 11.94 -10.33 -9.60
C VAL A 126 12.58 -10.88 -10.89
N LYS A 127 11.80 -11.56 -11.73
CA LYS A 127 12.27 -12.15 -12.99
C LYS A 127 12.18 -11.19 -14.18
N LEU A 128 11.59 -10.01 -14.01
CA LEU A 128 11.36 -9.05 -15.08
C LEU A 128 12.38 -7.92 -15.04
N ASN A 129 12.62 -7.31 -16.19
CA ASN A 129 13.28 -6.02 -16.29
C ASN A 129 12.24 -4.89 -16.37
N ASP A 130 12.68 -3.65 -16.20
CA ASP A 130 11.82 -2.46 -16.20
C ASP A 130 10.96 -2.35 -17.47
N THR A 131 11.58 -2.57 -18.65
CA THR A 131 10.90 -2.48 -19.96
C THR A 131 9.73 -3.45 -20.08
N THR A 132 9.81 -4.60 -19.43
CA THR A 132 8.74 -5.61 -19.43
C THR A 132 7.74 -5.37 -18.30
N PHE A 133 8.21 -4.96 -17.12
CA PHE A 133 7.35 -4.75 -15.96
C PHE A 133 6.46 -3.51 -16.11
N LYS A 134 6.97 -2.41 -16.69
CA LYS A 134 6.22 -1.16 -16.89
C LYS A 134 4.86 -1.32 -17.58
N PRO A 135 4.74 -1.96 -18.76
CA PRO A 135 3.44 -2.17 -19.39
C PRO A 135 2.53 -3.11 -18.58
N MET A 136 3.09 -4.07 -17.84
CA MET A 136 2.30 -4.94 -16.96
C MET A 136 1.72 -4.17 -15.77
N PHE A 137 2.54 -3.31 -15.14
CA PHE A 137 2.08 -2.46 -14.05
C PHE A 137 0.98 -1.51 -14.52
N ARG A 138 1.14 -0.91 -15.72
CA ARG A 138 0.09 -0.08 -16.32
C ARG A 138 -1.22 -0.86 -16.48
N ARG A 139 -1.14 -2.10 -16.97
CA ARG A 139 -2.32 -2.96 -17.12
C ARG A 139 -2.93 -3.39 -15.79
N LEU A 140 -2.11 -3.56 -14.74
CA LEU A 140 -2.59 -3.81 -13.38
C LEU A 140 -3.34 -2.58 -12.83
N PHE A 141 -2.82 -1.37 -13.08
CA PHE A 141 -3.51 -0.12 -12.77
C PHE A 141 -4.84 -0.01 -13.52
N ASP A 142 -4.83 -0.20 -14.85
CA ASP A 142 -6.05 -0.11 -15.66
C ASP A 142 -7.09 -1.16 -15.19
N TRP A 143 -6.67 -2.37 -14.82
CA TRP A 143 -7.57 -3.39 -14.25
C TRP A 143 -8.29 -2.92 -12.97
N ALA A 144 -7.61 -2.16 -12.12
CA ALA A 144 -8.17 -1.69 -10.86
C ALA A 144 -8.95 -0.38 -10.98
N PHE A 145 -8.56 0.51 -11.89
CA PHE A 145 -9.04 1.89 -11.96
C PHE A 145 -9.84 2.25 -13.22
N ALA A 146 -9.88 1.42 -14.26
CA ALA A 146 -10.60 1.74 -15.50
C ALA A 146 -12.13 1.57 -15.39
N ASP A 147 -12.61 0.81 -14.40
CA ASP A 147 -14.04 0.49 -14.23
C ASP A 147 -14.61 1.30 -13.05
N SER A 148 -15.63 2.11 -13.31
CA SER A 148 -16.26 3.03 -12.34
C SER A 148 -17.46 2.42 -11.60
N SER A 149 -17.63 1.10 -11.64
CA SER A 149 -18.71 0.37 -10.94
C SER A 149 -18.43 0.14 -9.45
N ASP A 150 -19.46 -0.18 -8.64
CA ASP A 150 -19.33 -0.45 -7.18
C ASP A 150 -18.37 -1.62 -6.84
N LYS A 151 -18.11 -2.53 -7.78
CA LYS A 151 -17.09 -3.60 -7.65
C LYS A 151 -15.63 -3.07 -7.70
N SER A 152 -15.45 -1.76 -7.84
CA SER A 152 -14.16 -1.08 -7.99
C SER A 152 -13.35 -0.99 -6.68
N VAL A 153 -14.00 -0.89 -5.51
CA VAL A 153 -13.29 -0.69 -4.23
C VAL A 153 -12.37 -1.87 -3.89
N GLN A 154 -12.84 -3.10 -3.99
CA GLN A 154 -12.02 -4.29 -3.69
C GLN A 154 -10.83 -4.44 -4.65
N LYS A 155 -11.02 -4.11 -5.93
CA LYS A 155 -9.92 -4.11 -6.91
C LYS A 155 -8.86 -3.05 -6.58
N LYS A 156 -9.29 -1.86 -6.19
CA LYS A 156 -8.40 -0.78 -5.73
C LYS A 156 -7.64 -1.18 -4.47
N ILE A 157 -8.30 -1.82 -3.49
CA ILE A 157 -7.62 -2.35 -2.29
C ILE A 157 -6.56 -3.37 -2.70
N SER A 158 -6.91 -4.38 -3.51
CA SER A 158 -5.95 -5.37 -4.02
C SER A 158 -4.79 -4.74 -4.77
N PHE A 159 -5.05 -3.74 -5.61
CA PHE A 159 -3.99 -3.00 -6.29
C PHE A 159 -3.06 -2.32 -5.29
N CYS A 160 -3.61 -1.65 -4.27
CA CYS A 160 -2.80 -0.99 -3.26
C CYS A 160 -1.96 -2.00 -2.48
N ASP A 161 -2.52 -3.14 -2.06
CA ASP A 161 -1.78 -4.19 -1.35
C ASP A 161 -0.64 -4.75 -2.21
N VAL A 162 -0.90 -4.99 -3.51
CA VAL A 162 0.14 -5.42 -4.45
C VAL A 162 1.25 -4.38 -4.56
N TYR A 163 0.90 -3.09 -4.73
CA TYR A 163 1.91 -2.06 -4.91
C TYR A 163 2.69 -1.78 -3.61
N ILE A 164 2.04 -1.84 -2.45
CA ILE A 164 2.71 -1.79 -1.14
C ILE A 164 3.74 -2.91 -1.03
N ALA A 165 3.39 -4.15 -1.37
CA ALA A 165 4.33 -5.28 -1.31
C ALA A 165 5.49 -5.13 -2.30
N LEU A 166 5.25 -4.54 -3.47
CA LEU A 166 6.31 -4.21 -4.42
C LEU A 166 7.23 -3.12 -3.88
N LEU A 167 6.67 -2.05 -3.27
CA LEU A 167 7.42 -0.99 -2.61
C LEU A 167 8.29 -1.55 -1.48
N ASP A 168 7.76 -2.44 -0.65
CA ASP A 168 8.51 -3.07 0.44
C ASP A 168 9.68 -3.92 -0.05
N TYR A 169 9.51 -4.61 -1.18
CA TYR A 169 10.55 -5.48 -1.72
C TYR A 169 11.58 -4.74 -2.57
N PHE A 170 11.15 -3.84 -3.46
CA PHE A 170 11.99 -3.18 -4.47
C PHE A 170 12.35 -1.74 -4.12
N LYS A 171 11.66 -1.11 -3.16
CA LYS A 171 11.88 0.26 -2.67
C LYS A 171 11.94 1.28 -3.82
N ALA A 172 13.01 2.08 -3.88
CA ALA A 172 13.24 3.12 -4.88
C ALA A 172 13.09 2.66 -6.33
N LEU A 173 13.32 1.38 -6.64
CA LEU A 173 13.18 0.87 -8.02
C LEU A 173 11.74 0.94 -8.54
N VAL A 174 10.74 0.86 -7.66
CA VAL A 174 9.32 0.90 -8.04
C VAL A 174 8.60 2.14 -7.52
N ALA A 175 9.23 2.99 -6.72
CA ALA A 175 8.65 4.26 -6.28
C ALA A 175 8.23 5.18 -7.45
N PRO A 176 8.99 5.29 -8.57
CA PRO A 176 8.59 6.12 -9.71
C PRO A 176 7.31 5.68 -10.43
N TYR A 177 6.86 4.44 -10.20
CA TYR A 177 5.60 3.94 -10.75
C TYR A 177 4.38 4.63 -10.14
N MET A 178 4.55 5.41 -9.07
CA MET A 178 3.54 6.28 -8.51
C MET A 178 2.97 7.25 -9.55
N ALA A 179 3.75 7.59 -10.58
CA ALA A 179 3.30 8.38 -11.72
C ALA A 179 2.05 7.81 -12.42
N PHE A 180 1.86 6.49 -12.44
CA PHE A 180 0.69 5.87 -13.05
C PHE A 180 -0.60 6.12 -12.26
N ILE A 181 -0.48 6.24 -10.95
CA ILE A 181 -1.64 6.28 -10.05
C ILE A 181 -1.86 7.64 -9.41
N PHE A 182 -0.91 8.57 -9.54
CA PHE A 182 -0.93 9.87 -8.88
C PHE A 182 -2.26 10.61 -9.02
N GLN A 183 -2.76 10.74 -10.26
CA GLN A 183 -4.06 11.40 -10.50
C GLN A 183 -5.23 10.66 -9.86
N ALA A 184 -5.20 9.32 -9.89
CA ALA A 184 -6.22 8.50 -9.24
C ALA A 184 -6.15 8.62 -7.70
N SER A 185 -4.95 8.75 -7.13
CA SER A 185 -4.76 9.00 -5.70
C SER A 185 -5.37 10.34 -5.28
N LEU A 186 -5.10 11.43 -6.02
CA LEU A 186 -5.71 12.74 -5.76
C LEU A 186 -7.25 12.68 -5.83
N GLN A 187 -7.78 12.01 -6.86
CA GLN A 187 -9.22 11.82 -7.02
C GLN A 187 -9.84 10.99 -5.88
N LEU A 188 -9.16 9.94 -5.41
CA LEU A 188 -9.63 9.16 -4.28
C LEU A 188 -9.62 9.96 -2.98
N LEU A 189 -8.54 10.70 -2.69
CA LEU A 189 -8.46 11.59 -1.52
C LEU A 189 -9.60 12.60 -1.52
N LYS A 190 -9.89 13.21 -2.67
CA LYS A 190 -11.03 14.10 -2.84
C LYS A 190 -12.36 13.35 -2.68
N GLY A 191 -12.49 12.15 -3.21
CA GLY A 191 -13.71 11.34 -3.08
C GLY A 191 -14.07 11.01 -1.62
N PHE A 192 -13.07 10.80 -0.75
CA PHE A 192 -13.31 10.62 0.69
C PHE A 192 -13.79 11.89 1.39
N GLN A 193 -13.34 13.07 0.93
CA GLN A 193 -13.80 14.38 1.42
C GLN A 193 -15.24 14.65 0.98
N ASP A 194 -15.52 14.43 -0.30
CA ASP A 194 -16.83 14.66 -0.93
C ASP A 194 -17.86 13.57 -0.56
N LEU A 195 -17.51 12.60 0.30
CA LEU A 195 -18.34 11.46 0.71
C LEU A 195 -18.80 10.55 -0.44
N THR A 196 -18.12 10.61 -1.60
CA THR A 196 -18.40 9.74 -2.75
C THR A 196 -17.68 8.39 -2.65
N VAL A 197 -16.68 8.30 -1.76
CA VAL A 197 -16.00 7.06 -1.39
C VAL A 197 -16.03 6.93 0.13
N ASP A 198 -16.59 5.83 0.64
CA ASP A 198 -16.70 5.57 2.08
C ASP A 198 -16.17 4.17 2.41
N SER A 199 -14.85 4.01 2.30
CA SER A 199 -14.17 2.76 2.60
C SER A 199 -12.96 3.03 3.48
N PRO A 200 -13.07 2.82 4.81
CA PRO A 200 -11.94 2.91 5.74
C PRO A 200 -10.77 2.04 5.27
N ASP A 201 -11.06 0.85 4.76
CA ASP A 201 -10.04 -0.05 4.26
C ASP A 201 -9.24 0.56 3.10
N LEU A 202 -9.93 1.07 2.08
CA LEU A 202 -9.27 1.69 0.93
C LEU A 202 -8.48 2.94 1.33
N TRP A 203 -9.01 3.75 2.25
CA TRP A 203 -8.32 4.93 2.78
C TRP A 203 -6.98 4.53 3.40
N THR A 204 -6.99 3.54 4.29
CA THR A 204 -5.78 3.05 4.97
C THR A 204 -4.74 2.54 3.98
N ARG A 205 -5.14 1.76 2.97
CA ARG A 205 -4.19 1.24 1.97
C ARG A 205 -3.66 2.35 1.07
N MET A 206 -4.49 3.32 0.69
CA MET A 206 -4.06 4.46 -0.14
C MET A 206 -3.03 5.33 0.59
N LEU A 207 -3.25 5.64 1.87
CA LEU A 207 -2.27 6.38 2.66
C LEU A 207 -1.01 5.56 2.95
N THR A 208 -1.13 4.28 3.29
CA THR A 208 0.03 3.39 3.48
C THR A 208 0.91 3.31 2.22
N LEU A 209 0.29 3.18 1.06
CA LEU A 209 0.97 3.18 -0.24
C LEU A 209 1.68 4.50 -0.47
N THR A 210 0.99 5.61 -0.25
CA THR A 210 1.52 6.96 -0.45
C THR A 210 2.72 7.21 0.47
N LEU A 211 2.59 6.89 1.76
CA LEU A 211 3.67 6.95 2.74
C LEU A 211 4.89 6.18 2.26
N LYS A 212 4.73 4.89 1.94
CA LYS A 212 5.84 4.05 1.47
C LYS A 212 6.46 4.57 0.18
N SER A 213 5.64 5.07 -0.75
CA SER A 213 6.13 5.68 -1.99
C SER A 213 7.00 6.91 -1.70
N MET A 214 6.57 7.81 -0.80
CA MET A 214 7.35 8.98 -0.38
C MET A 214 8.62 8.59 0.39
N THR A 215 8.56 7.55 1.23
CA THR A 215 9.70 7.11 2.04
C THR A 215 10.76 6.38 1.22
N TYR A 216 10.37 5.66 0.17
CA TYR A 216 11.29 4.87 -0.64
C TYR A 216 11.77 5.57 -1.92
N ASP A 217 11.18 6.69 -2.31
CA ASP A 217 11.62 7.42 -3.49
C ASP A 217 12.89 8.22 -3.22
N ASP A 218 13.86 8.13 -4.13
CA ASP A 218 15.11 8.90 -4.06
C ASP A 218 14.99 10.25 -4.80
N GLY A 219 13.80 10.86 -4.79
CA GLY A 219 13.50 12.13 -5.46
C GLY A 219 13.26 12.04 -6.98
N VAL A 220 13.04 10.83 -7.51
CA VAL A 220 12.78 10.62 -8.94
C VAL A 220 11.35 11.01 -9.29
N PHE A 221 10.40 10.71 -8.41
CA PHE A 221 8.99 11.05 -8.61
C PHE A 221 8.51 12.09 -7.61
N TRP A 222 8.82 11.93 -6.33
CA TRP A 222 8.45 12.89 -5.31
C TRP A 222 9.43 14.05 -5.33
N HIS A 223 8.99 15.12 -5.99
CA HIS A 223 9.68 16.41 -6.05
C HIS A 223 8.67 17.54 -5.73
N GLU A 224 9.16 18.78 -5.63
CA GLU A 224 8.40 19.93 -5.13
C GLU A 224 7.02 20.10 -5.78
N ASP A 225 6.91 20.01 -7.11
CA ASP A 225 5.63 20.10 -7.82
C ASP A 225 4.64 18.97 -7.44
N LYS A 226 5.11 17.73 -7.25
CA LYS A 226 4.25 16.63 -6.78
C LYS A 226 3.83 16.84 -5.33
N ALA A 227 4.75 17.27 -4.47
CA ALA A 227 4.44 17.59 -3.09
C ALA A 227 3.41 18.72 -2.99
N ARG A 228 3.56 19.77 -3.80
CA ARG A 228 2.62 20.90 -3.90
C ARG A 228 1.21 20.45 -4.32
N GLN A 229 1.11 19.59 -5.35
CA GLN A 229 -0.19 19.09 -5.82
C GLN A 229 -0.88 18.18 -4.81
N PHE A 230 -0.09 17.43 -4.02
CA PHE A 230 -0.61 16.44 -3.07
C PHE A 230 -0.92 17.02 -1.68
N SER A 231 -0.31 18.14 -1.30
CA SER A 231 -0.43 18.72 0.04
C SER A 231 -1.86 19.05 0.45
N GLY A 232 -2.58 19.82 -0.36
CA GLY A 232 -3.97 20.18 -0.09
C GLY A 232 -4.87 18.95 0.10
N PRO A 233 -4.94 18.03 -0.87
CA PRO A 233 -5.73 16.81 -0.76
C PRO A 233 -5.38 15.91 0.43
N LEU A 234 -4.10 15.84 0.82
CA LEU A 234 -3.66 15.06 1.99
C LEU A 234 -4.06 15.74 3.31
N ILE A 235 -3.88 17.05 3.44
CA ILE A 235 -4.25 17.80 4.66
C ILE A 235 -5.75 17.72 4.93
N GLN A 236 -6.56 17.81 3.87
CA GLN A 236 -8.01 17.63 3.96
C GLN A 236 -8.44 16.22 4.42
N GLN A 237 -7.50 15.27 4.58
CA GLN A 237 -7.80 13.99 5.21
C GLN A 237 -7.87 14.05 6.74
N ILE A 238 -7.51 15.15 7.39
CA ILE A 238 -7.65 15.31 8.86
C ILE A 238 -9.12 15.08 9.30
N PRO A 239 -10.12 15.84 8.81
CA PRO A 239 -11.52 15.59 9.15
C PRO A 239 -12.02 14.23 8.65
N VAL A 240 -11.54 13.76 7.48
CA VAL A 240 -11.89 12.44 6.94
C VAL A 240 -11.43 11.32 7.89
N CYS A 241 -10.21 11.41 8.43
CA CYS A 241 -9.65 10.43 9.36
C CYS A 241 -10.49 10.36 10.64
N VAL A 242 -10.89 11.51 11.19
CA VAL A 242 -11.75 11.56 12.38
C VAL A 242 -13.11 10.91 12.09
N ARG A 243 -13.71 11.19 10.93
CA ARG A 243 -14.99 10.63 10.50
C ARG A 243 -14.93 9.11 10.32
N LEU A 244 -13.95 8.62 9.55
CA LEU A 244 -13.79 7.19 9.25
C LEU A 244 -13.30 6.39 10.47
N PHE A 245 -12.51 7.04 11.34
CA PHE A 245 -11.86 6.39 12.47
C PHE A 245 -11.96 7.23 13.76
N PRO A 246 -13.16 7.29 14.39
CA PRO A 246 -13.40 8.16 15.55
C PRO A 246 -12.51 7.88 16.76
N THR A 247 -11.92 6.68 16.84
CA THR A 247 -11.13 6.19 17.98
C THR A 247 -9.82 5.48 17.59
N SER A 248 -9.49 5.33 16.30
CA SER A 248 -8.28 4.58 15.90
C SER A 248 -7.03 5.44 16.04
N ALA A 249 -6.14 5.06 16.95
CA ALA A 249 -4.82 5.69 17.06
C ALA A 249 -3.95 5.40 15.83
N ASP A 250 -4.03 4.17 15.28
CA ASP A 250 -3.21 3.75 14.14
C ASP A 250 -3.52 4.56 12.87
N ALA A 251 -4.80 4.88 12.63
CA ALA A 251 -5.19 5.69 11.47
C ALA A 251 -4.69 7.14 11.58
N ARG A 252 -4.72 7.71 12.80
CA ARG A 252 -4.20 9.05 13.09
C ARG A 252 -2.69 9.10 12.88
N LEU A 253 -1.97 8.14 13.47
CA LEU A 253 -0.52 7.99 13.31
C LEU A 253 -0.13 7.82 11.83
N LEU A 254 -0.89 7.06 11.06
CA LEU A 254 -0.64 6.90 9.62
C LEU A 254 -0.75 8.24 8.87
N LEU A 255 -1.75 9.07 9.18
CA LEU A 255 -1.90 10.38 8.56
C LEU A 255 -0.77 11.33 8.96
N GLU A 256 -0.39 11.35 10.24
CA GLU A 256 0.75 12.11 10.75
C GLU A 256 2.04 11.75 9.99
N GLN A 257 2.32 10.45 9.86
CA GLN A 257 3.47 9.95 9.11
C GLN A 257 3.43 10.35 7.63
N CYS A 258 2.25 10.36 6.99
CA CYS A 258 2.11 10.82 5.61
C CYS A 258 2.45 12.31 5.48
N LEU A 259 1.98 13.16 6.39
CA LEU A 259 2.25 14.60 6.38
C LEU A 259 3.74 14.88 6.61
N VAL A 260 4.36 14.17 7.55
CA VAL A 260 5.80 14.23 7.81
C VAL A 260 6.60 13.78 6.57
N ALA A 261 6.23 12.67 5.94
CA ALA A 261 6.90 12.18 4.73
C ALA A 261 6.74 13.15 3.55
N LEU A 262 5.57 13.79 3.40
CA LEU A 262 5.33 14.81 2.39
C LEU A 262 6.23 16.03 2.60
N ALA A 263 6.33 16.53 3.83
CA ALA A 263 7.20 17.65 4.18
C ALA A 263 8.69 17.32 4.02
N GLU A 264 9.07 16.04 4.14
CA GLU A 264 10.44 15.63 3.88
C GLU A 264 10.82 15.78 2.39
N ASN A 265 9.87 15.48 1.50
CA ASN A 265 10.04 15.49 0.04
C ASN A 265 9.90 16.89 -0.60
N THR A 266 10.01 17.97 0.19
CA THR A 266 9.99 19.35 -0.32
C THR A 266 10.93 20.24 0.50
N SER A 267 11.56 21.21 -0.17
CA SER A 267 12.31 22.31 0.44
C SER A 267 11.78 23.69 0.01
N ASP A 268 10.65 23.71 -0.70
CA ASP A 268 9.98 24.94 -1.12
C ASP A 268 9.23 25.57 0.06
N ASP A 269 9.69 26.74 0.50
CA ASP A 269 9.11 27.52 1.60
C ASP A 269 7.62 27.82 1.40
N ILE A 270 7.16 28.00 0.16
CA ILE A 270 5.74 28.26 -0.12
C ILE A 270 4.93 27.00 0.20
N VAL A 271 5.43 25.82 -0.19
CA VAL A 271 4.77 24.54 0.08
C VAL A 271 4.81 24.22 1.57
N LEU A 272 5.95 24.41 2.23
CA LEU A 272 6.11 24.19 3.67
C LEU A 272 5.20 25.12 4.49
N LYS A 273 5.15 26.42 4.14
CA LYS A 273 4.23 27.37 4.75
C LYS A 273 2.77 26.95 4.56
N THR A 274 2.42 26.51 3.35
CA THR A 274 1.06 26.01 3.04
C THR A 274 0.71 24.78 3.87
N ILE A 275 1.64 23.84 4.04
CA ILE A 275 1.43 22.65 4.89
C ILE A 275 1.23 23.07 6.35
N ASN A 276 2.13 23.86 6.91
CA ASN A 276 2.05 24.33 8.30
C ASN A 276 0.71 25.04 8.57
N LEU A 277 0.40 26.05 7.76
CA LEU A 277 -0.81 26.86 7.95
C LEU A 277 -2.08 26.04 7.76
N ASN A 278 -2.19 25.21 6.72
CA ASN A 278 -3.43 24.50 6.44
C ASN A 278 -3.70 23.37 7.43
N VAL A 279 -2.67 22.75 8.02
CA VAL A 279 -2.85 21.83 9.15
C VAL A 279 -3.38 22.59 10.36
N LEU A 280 -2.74 23.72 10.71
CA LEU A 280 -3.16 24.54 11.86
C LEU A 280 -4.56 25.13 11.71
N LEU A 281 -5.00 25.47 10.49
CA LEU A 281 -6.37 25.95 10.27
C LEU A 281 -7.44 24.94 10.70
N HIS A 282 -7.14 23.64 10.76
CA HIS A 282 -8.07 22.64 11.28
C HIS A 282 -8.25 22.70 12.81
N THR A 283 -7.38 23.40 13.57
CA THR A 283 -7.58 23.61 15.00
C THR A 283 -8.76 24.54 15.31
N ARG A 284 -9.28 25.25 14.30
CA ARG A 284 -10.49 26.08 14.37
C ARG A 284 -11.79 25.32 14.08
N SER A 285 -11.72 24.00 13.88
CA SER A 285 -12.91 23.17 13.66
C SER A 285 -13.83 23.16 14.89
N GLU A 286 -15.14 23.15 14.72
CA GLU A 286 -16.10 22.96 15.82
C GLU A 286 -15.97 21.56 16.47
N GLU A 287 -15.44 20.57 15.74
CA GLU A 287 -15.25 19.22 16.27
C GLU A 287 -13.92 19.08 17.02
N THR A 288 -13.99 18.87 18.33
CA THR A 288 -12.82 18.68 19.22
C THR A 288 -11.82 17.65 18.68
N LYS A 289 -12.30 16.52 18.15
CA LYS A 289 -11.43 15.46 17.61
C LYS A 289 -10.62 15.91 16.40
N VAL A 290 -11.16 16.80 15.57
CA VAL A 290 -10.45 17.41 14.43
C VAL A 290 -9.38 18.36 14.94
N LYS A 291 -9.68 19.18 15.98
CA LYS A 291 -8.69 20.05 16.63
C LYS A 291 -7.51 19.24 17.17
N LEU A 292 -7.81 18.18 17.92
CA LEU A 292 -6.80 17.31 18.53
C LEU A 292 -5.91 16.63 17.48
N LEU A 293 -6.50 16.12 16.39
CA LEU A 293 -5.71 15.51 15.31
C LEU A 293 -4.86 16.55 14.58
N ALA A 294 -5.37 17.76 14.34
CA ALA A 294 -4.62 18.84 13.73
C ALA A 294 -3.40 19.25 14.58
N LEU A 295 -3.59 19.38 15.90
CA LEU A 295 -2.50 19.65 16.86
C LEU A 295 -1.46 18.53 16.86
N SER A 296 -1.89 17.26 16.88
CA SER A 296 -1.00 16.09 16.81
C SER A 296 -0.19 16.04 15.51
N CYS A 297 -0.84 16.28 14.36
CA CYS A 297 -0.17 16.40 13.07
C CYS A 297 0.86 17.54 13.04
N SER A 298 0.50 18.70 13.61
CA SER A 298 1.41 19.84 13.71
C SER A 298 2.60 19.52 14.62
N GLU A 299 2.38 18.86 15.76
CA GLU A 299 3.43 18.43 16.68
C GLU A 299 4.40 17.49 15.97
N ALA A 300 3.89 16.48 15.24
CA ALA A 300 4.71 15.55 14.47
C ALA A 300 5.54 16.25 13.37
N LEU A 301 4.95 17.24 12.68
CA LEU A 301 5.65 18.05 11.68
C LEU A 301 6.80 18.84 12.29
N TRP A 302 6.56 19.51 13.43
CA TRP A 302 7.59 20.26 14.14
C TRP A 302 8.67 19.34 14.69
N ALA A 303 8.32 18.21 15.30
CA ALA A 303 9.28 17.25 15.81
C ALA A 303 10.21 16.69 14.72
N ALA A 304 9.69 16.46 13.50
CA ALA A 304 10.46 15.90 12.40
C ALA A 304 11.23 16.97 11.60
N HIS A 305 10.64 18.14 11.38
CA HIS A 305 11.09 19.13 10.38
C HIS A 305 11.31 20.52 10.95
N ALA A 306 11.59 20.65 12.25
CA ALA A 306 11.75 21.95 12.90
C ALA A 306 12.71 22.91 12.16
N GLY A 307 13.81 22.42 11.61
CA GLY A 307 14.75 23.25 10.82
C GLY A 307 14.11 23.86 9.57
N LYS A 308 13.22 23.12 8.90
CA LYS A 308 12.46 23.59 7.73
C LYS A 308 11.30 24.52 8.12
N LEU A 309 10.79 24.38 9.34
CA LEU A 309 9.61 25.10 9.83
C LEU A 309 9.95 26.33 10.68
N LEU A 310 11.19 26.50 11.10
CA LEU A 310 11.63 27.54 12.04
C LEU A 310 11.16 28.96 11.65
N GLY A 311 11.19 29.28 10.35
CA GLY A 311 10.73 30.57 9.83
C GLY A 311 9.23 30.83 10.01
N PHE A 312 8.43 29.80 10.32
CA PHE A 312 6.99 29.85 10.53
C PHE A 312 6.59 29.69 12.01
N ALA A 313 7.57 29.68 12.93
CA ALA A 313 7.30 29.60 14.37
C ALA A 313 6.33 30.71 14.85
N PRO A 314 6.42 31.97 14.40
CA PRO A 314 5.48 33.01 14.81
C PRO A 314 4.05 32.70 14.39
N GLU A 315 3.84 32.21 13.16
CA GLU A 315 2.52 31.78 12.71
C GLU A 315 1.99 30.62 13.55
N THR A 316 2.82 29.60 13.85
CA THR A 316 2.40 28.48 14.70
C THR A 316 2.08 28.93 16.14
N ALA A 317 2.83 29.87 16.70
CA ALA A 317 2.59 30.43 18.02
C ALA A 317 1.18 31.02 18.15
N THR A 318 0.70 31.76 17.14
CA THR A 318 -0.66 32.34 17.15
C THR A 318 -1.74 31.26 17.35
N PHE A 319 -1.62 30.12 16.67
CA PHE A 319 -2.59 29.03 16.82
C PHE A 319 -2.44 28.29 18.15
N ILE A 320 -1.23 28.17 18.70
CA ILE A 320 -1.00 27.62 20.04
C ILE A 320 -1.75 28.46 21.08
N PHE A 321 -1.64 29.79 21.02
CA PHE A 321 -2.31 30.68 21.97
C PHE A 321 -3.83 30.62 21.82
N GLU A 322 -4.34 30.59 20.59
CA GLU A 322 -5.78 30.39 20.34
C GLU A 322 -6.28 29.07 20.95
N CYS A 323 -5.54 27.98 20.78
CA CYS A 323 -5.91 26.68 21.38
C CYS A 323 -5.67 26.60 22.89
N ALA A 324 -4.83 27.48 23.47
CA ALA A 324 -4.63 27.55 24.91
C ALA A 324 -5.80 28.25 25.64
N GLU A 325 -6.64 28.96 24.89
CA GLU A 325 -7.89 29.56 25.39
C GLU A 325 -9.11 28.68 25.13
N ASP A 326 -8.93 27.45 24.62
CA ASP A 326 -10.03 26.51 24.34
C ASP A 326 -10.65 25.95 25.64
N ASP A 327 -11.98 25.81 25.67
CA ASP A 327 -12.71 25.28 26.82
C ASP A 327 -12.47 23.77 27.04
N ASN A 328 -11.87 23.07 26.08
CA ASN A 328 -11.59 21.64 26.18
C ASN A 328 -10.16 21.36 26.72
N ASP A 329 -10.08 20.72 27.89
CA ASP A 329 -8.82 20.37 28.56
C ASP A 329 -7.85 19.55 27.68
N ASP A 330 -8.37 18.63 26.84
CA ASP A 330 -7.51 17.81 25.97
C ASP A 330 -6.86 18.68 24.87
N VAL A 331 -7.59 19.69 24.37
CA VAL A 331 -7.08 20.64 23.36
C VAL A 331 -6.01 21.53 23.98
N LEU A 332 -6.22 22.01 25.20
CA LEU A 332 -5.21 22.73 25.98
C LEU A 332 -3.95 21.87 26.19
N GLN A 333 -4.11 20.61 26.57
CA GLN A 333 -2.96 19.71 26.76
C GLN A 333 -2.21 19.47 25.44
N ALA A 334 -2.92 19.30 24.33
CA ALA A 334 -2.30 19.12 23.01
C ALA A 334 -1.59 20.39 22.52
N SER A 335 -2.13 21.58 22.82
CA SER A 335 -1.48 22.85 22.46
C SER A 335 -0.18 23.06 23.23
N VAL A 336 -0.11 22.64 24.50
CA VAL A 336 1.13 22.63 25.30
C VAL A 336 2.19 21.71 24.67
N LYS A 337 1.82 20.51 24.21
CA LYS A 337 2.77 19.62 23.53
C LYS A 337 3.32 20.22 22.24
N LEU A 338 2.45 20.81 21.42
CA LEU A 338 2.88 21.51 20.22
C LEU A 338 3.81 22.69 20.57
N LYS A 339 3.50 23.44 21.64
CA LYS A 339 4.37 24.51 22.14
C LYS A 339 5.75 23.99 22.50
N GLU A 340 5.85 22.91 23.26
CA GLU A 340 7.12 22.29 23.64
C GLU A 340 7.92 21.85 22.40
N ALA A 341 7.26 21.26 21.40
CA ALA A 341 7.89 20.87 20.14
C ALA A 341 8.49 22.08 19.39
N VAL A 342 7.76 23.19 19.30
CA VAL A 342 8.25 24.43 18.66
C VAL A 342 9.38 25.05 19.48
N GLU A 343 9.22 25.19 20.80
CA GLU A 343 10.20 25.81 21.71
C GLU A 343 11.53 25.05 21.75
N SER A 344 11.49 23.73 21.57
CA SER A 344 12.70 22.89 21.53
C SER A 344 13.69 23.30 20.43
N VAL A 345 13.23 24.03 19.41
CA VAL A 345 14.08 24.47 18.28
C VAL A 345 14.06 25.98 18.06
N ALA A 346 12.90 26.63 18.23
CA ALA A 346 12.78 28.09 18.04
C ALA A 346 13.23 28.91 19.26
N GLY A 347 13.46 28.27 20.41
CA GLY A 347 13.61 28.96 21.70
C GLY A 347 12.26 29.32 22.31
N ALA A 348 12.28 29.96 23.49
CA ALA A 348 11.05 30.25 24.24
C ALA A 348 10.08 31.14 23.43
N ILE A 349 8.83 30.69 23.30
CA ILE A 349 7.74 31.48 22.72
C ILE A 349 7.17 32.32 23.86
N SER A 350 7.93 33.33 24.29
CA SER A 350 7.47 34.32 25.27
C SER A 350 6.86 35.52 24.55
N GLY A 351 5.52 35.55 24.47
CA GLY A 351 4.77 36.76 24.07
C GLY A 351 4.73 37.06 22.57
N LEU A 352 4.37 36.08 21.75
CA LEU A 352 3.79 36.32 20.42
C LEU A 352 2.26 36.27 20.49
#